data_AF-A0A399NP02-F1
#
_entry.id   AF-A0A399NP02-F1
#
_cell.length_a   1.000
_cell.length_b   1.000
_cell.length_c   1.000
_cell.angle_alpha   90.00
_cell.angle_beta   90.00
_cell.angle_gamma   90.00
#
_symmetry.space_group_name_H-M   'P 1'
#
loop_
_entity.id
_entity.type
_entity.pdbx_description
1 polymer ?
#
loop_
_entity_poly.entity_id
_entity_poly.type
_entity_poly.pdbx_seq_one_letter_code
_entity_poly.pdbx_strand_id
1 'polypeptide(L)'
;EAAARRVAAHEREQAVVAEGLVDPEVASLTGAEDPDPDAARAALDAAQAAARASAERAARARDRADRSASALARHEAARRESARAGDQARAAIRMAEVANAITPENTRGTTLGTYVLLRRFEDVVQAANARLRIMSSGRYELEVSEEREATSRSRKTGLALQIRDHVVDRVREPASFSGGETFYASLALALGLADVVQAEAGGLQLGTLFVDEGFGTLDPETLDAVMSELGRLSSGGRTVGIVSHVEELKQRVADRIEVRRRADGSSTLTSTVADPA
;
A
#
# COMPACT_ATOMS: atom_id res chain seq x y z
N GLU A 1 -38.84 65.58 71.00
CA GLU A 1 -38.16 64.46 70.32
C GLU A 1 -36.78 64.77 69.75
N ALA A 2 -36.58 65.83 68.96
CA ALA A 2 -35.28 66.12 68.33
C ALA A 2 -34.11 66.36 69.33
N ALA A 3 -34.37 67.02 70.46
CA ALA A 3 -33.35 67.23 71.50
C ALA A 3 -32.90 65.90 72.16
N ALA A 4 -33.83 64.99 72.42
CA ALA A 4 -33.53 63.68 73.02
C ALA A 4 -32.66 62.81 72.10
N ARG A 5 -32.87 62.87 70.78
CA ARG A 5 -32.03 62.14 69.81
C ARG A 5 -30.60 62.69 69.74
N ARG A 6 -30.43 64.02 69.90
CA ARG A 6 -29.10 64.65 69.96
C ARG A 6 -28.34 64.27 71.24
N VAL A 7 -29.03 64.22 72.38
CA VAL A 7 -28.43 63.78 73.65
C VAL A 7 -28.00 62.32 73.56
N ALA A 8 -28.87 61.42 73.08
CA ALA A 8 -28.51 60.01 72.93
C ALA A 8 -27.38 59.76 71.92
N ALA A 9 -27.26 60.59 70.88
CA ALA A 9 -26.12 60.53 69.97
C ALA A 9 -24.81 60.97 70.66
N HIS A 10 -24.86 62.06 71.42
CA HIS A 10 -23.73 62.56 72.18
C HIS A 10 -23.28 61.59 73.28
N GLU A 11 -24.23 60.97 74.01
CA GLU A 11 -23.94 59.95 75.02
C GLU A 11 -23.28 58.72 74.40
N ARG A 12 -23.69 58.30 73.20
CA ARG A 12 -23.03 57.22 72.46
C ARG A 12 -21.62 57.60 72.01
N GLU A 13 -21.43 58.81 71.50
CA GLU A 13 -20.10 59.31 71.13
C GLU A 13 -19.18 59.37 72.36
N GLN A 14 -19.68 59.87 73.49
CA GLN A 14 -18.94 59.89 74.75
C GLN A 14 -18.60 58.50 75.25
N ALA A 15 -19.53 57.55 75.17
CA ALA A 15 -19.28 56.15 75.58
C ALA A 15 -18.18 55.50 74.73
N VAL A 16 -18.21 55.71 73.40
CA VAL A 16 -17.18 55.20 72.48
C VAL A 16 -15.80 55.81 72.79
N VAL A 17 -15.74 57.12 73.06
CA VAL A 17 -14.48 57.79 73.42
C VAL A 17 -13.98 57.32 74.79
N ALA A 18 -14.87 57.19 75.77
CA ALA A 18 -14.52 56.72 77.10
C ALA A 18 -14.00 55.28 77.08
N GLU A 19 -14.61 54.41 76.27
CA GLU A 19 -14.15 53.03 76.07
C GLU A 19 -12.74 53.00 75.44
N GLY A 20 -12.49 53.83 74.42
CA GLY A 20 -11.17 53.93 73.79
C GLY A 20 -10.07 54.51 74.69
N LEU A 21 -10.41 55.38 75.64
CA LEU A 21 -9.45 55.95 76.60
C LEU A 21 -9.02 54.98 77.71
N VAL A 22 -9.78 53.90 77.93
CA VAL A 22 -9.46 52.86 78.90
C VAL A 22 -8.51 51.81 78.32
N ASP A 23 -8.29 51.83 76.99
CA ASP A 23 -7.32 50.95 76.34
C ASP A 23 -5.93 51.13 77.00
N PRO A 24 -5.26 50.05 77.46
CA PRO A 24 -3.96 50.14 78.13
C PRO A 24 -2.90 50.89 77.34
N GLU A 25 -2.92 50.81 76.01
CA GLU A 25 -1.97 51.53 75.15
C GLU A 25 -2.22 53.03 75.19
N VAL A 26 -3.49 53.47 75.25
CA VAL A 26 -3.89 54.88 75.30
C VAL A 26 -3.77 55.44 76.71
N ALA A 27 -4.19 54.68 77.72
CA ALA A 27 -4.15 55.05 79.13
C ALA A 27 -2.71 55.19 79.68
N SER A 28 -1.73 54.53 79.03
CA SER A 28 -0.31 54.62 79.38
C SER A 28 0.42 55.83 78.78
N LEU A 29 -0.25 56.60 77.91
CA LEU A 29 0.33 57.79 77.29
C LEU A 29 0.45 58.92 78.31
N THR A 30 1.63 59.52 78.35
CA THR A 30 2.00 60.56 79.31
C THR A 30 1.75 61.98 78.78
N GLY A 31 1.42 62.11 77.50
CA GLY A 31 1.24 63.39 76.80
C GLY A 31 2.57 64.07 76.40
N ALA A 32 3.70 63.43 76.70
CA ALA A 32 5.05 63.87 76.30
C ALA A 32 5.56 63.14 75.05
N GLU A 33 4.77 62.21 74.51
CA GLU A 33 5.04 61.53 73.25
C GLU A 33 4.92 62.54 72.09
N ASP A 34 5.83 62.43 71.11
CA ASP A 34 5.78 63.18 69.86
C ASP A 34 5.29 62.24 68.74
N PRO A 35 3.96 62.04 68.61
CA PRO A 35 3.44 61.13 67.60
C PRO A 35 3.72 61.69 66.20
N ASP A 36 4.30 60.86 65.35
CA ASP A 36 4.47 61.16 63.92
C ASP A 36 3.41 60.39 63.11
N PRO A 37 2.18 60.94 62.97
CA PRO A 37 1.12 60.30 62.22
C PRO A 37 1.45 60.18 60.74
N ASP A 38 2.31 61.06 60.20
CA ASP A 38 2.71 61.06 58.80
C ASP A 38 3.66 59.89 58.52
N ALA A 39 4.62 59.62 59.41
CA ALA A 39 5.47 58.43 59.34
C ALA A 39 4.66 57.13 59.49
N ALA A 40 3.70 57.09 60.41
CA ALA A 40 2.83 55.92 60.57
C ALA A 40 1.95 55.69 59.33
N ARG A 41 1.42 56.77 58.72
CA ARG A 41 0.66 56.70 57.46
C ARG A 41 1.53 56.21 56.31
N ALA A 42 2.74 56.75 56.16
CA ALA A 42 3.69 56.32 55.14
C ALA A 42 4.10 54.84 55.30
N ALA A 43 4.31 54.38 56.55
CA ALA A 43 4.61 52.98 56.84
C ALA A 43 3.43 52.06 56.49
N LEU A 44 2.19 52.47 56.81
CA LEU A 44 0.98 51.75 56.42
C LEU A 44 0.84 51.67 54.90
N ASP A 45 1.00 52.78 54.18
CA ASP A 45 0.91 52.83 52.72
C ASP A 45 1.96 51.94 52.05
N ALA A 46 3.19 51.96 52.57
CA ALA A 46 4.27 51.09 52.09
C ALA A 46 3.95 49.60 52.34
N ALA A 47 3.45 49.25 53.53
CA ALA A 47 3.05 47.89 53.86
C ALA A 47 1.87 47.41 52.99
N GLN A 48 0.88 48.27 52.75
CA GLN A 48 -0.25 47.97 51.85
C GLN A 48 0.22 47.79 50.40
N ALA A 49 1.12 48.64 49.91
CA ALA A 49 1.70 48.50 48.57
C ALA A 49 2.49 47.19 48.43
N ALA A 50 3.31 46.85 49.42
CA ALA A 50 4.06 45.59 49.46
C ALA A 50 3.12 44.36 49.49
N ALA A 51 2.05 44.41 50.28
CA ALA A 51 1.04 43.35 50.34
C ALA A 51 0.33 43.16 48.99
N ARG A 52 -0.08 44.25 48.32
CA ARG A 52 -0.68 44.22 46.97
C ARG A 52 0.29 43.61 45.95
N ALA A 53 1.53 44.07 45.92
CA ALA A 53 2.55 43.53 45.01
C ALA A 53 2.86 42.05 45.25
N SER A 54 2.84 41.59 46.52
CA SER A 54 2.98 40.17 46.86
C SER A 54 1.78 39.35 46.37
N ALA A 55 0.56 39.84 46.59
CA ALA A 55 -0.68 39.19 46.15
C ALA A 55 -0.72 39.05 44.62
N GLU A 56 -0.34 40.09 43.87
CA GLU A 56 -0.25 40.04 42.41
C GLU A 56 0.79 39.03 41.92
N ARG A 57 1.97 38.98 42.53
CA ARG A 57 3.00 37.98 42.19
C ARG A 57 2.51 36.57 42.45
N ALA A 58 1.83 36.34 43.57
CA ALA A 58 1.25 35.05 43.92
C ALA A 58 0.13 34.64 42.93
N ALA A 59 -0.73 35.58 42.53
CA ALA A 59 -1.79 35.34 41.54
C ALA A 59 -1.19 34.96 40.17
N ARG A 60 -0.18 35.70 39.69
CA ARG A 60 0.52 35.39 38.43
C ARG A 60 1.24 34.03 38.50
N ALA A 61 1.82 33.67 39.64
CA ALA A 61 2.48 32.38 39.82
C ALA A 61 1.48 31.22 39.78
N ARG A 62 0.31 31.36 40.44
CA ARG A 62 -0.77 30.36 40.40
C ARG A 62 -1.32 30.19 38.98
N ASP A 63 -1.66 31.28 38.31
CA ASP A 63 -2.16 31.23 36.93
C ASP A 63 -1.14 30.58 35.98
N ARG A 64 0.16 30.85 36.13
CA ARG A 64 1.19 30.13 35.37
C ARG A 64 1.23 28.64 35.71
N ALA A 65 1.14 28.27 36.98
CA ALA A 65 1.14 26.86 37.41
C ALA A 65 -0.07 26.11 36.82
N ASP A 66 -1.26 26.71 36.88
CA ASP A 66 -2.50 26.12 36.35
C ASP A 66 -2.44 25.97 34.83
N ARG A 67 -1.92 26.98 34.12
CA ARG A 67 -1.70 26.92 32.67
C ARG A 67 -0.69 25.84 32.29
N SER A 68 0.42 25.73 33.03
CA SER A 68 1.43 24.69 32.82
C SER A 68 0.88 23.29 33.09
N ALA A 69 0.13 23.11 34.18
CA ALA A 69 -0.52 21.84 34.50
C ALA A 69 -1.52 21.42 33.42
N SER A 70 -2.34 22.35 32.96
CA SER A 70 -3.30 22.12 31.87
C SER A 70 -2.61 21.82 30.54
N ALA A 71 -1.49 22.47 30.24
CA ALA A 71 -0.69 22.18 29.04
C ALA A 71 -0.06 20.78 29.10
N LEU A 72 0.47 20.38 30.26
CA LEU A 72 1.03 19.05 30.47
C LEU A 72 -0.04 17.97 30.31
N ALA A 73 -1.22 18.15 30.91
CA ALA A 73 -2.34 17.21 30.78
C ALA A 73 -2.77 17.02 29.33
N ARG A 74 -2.85 18.10 28.54
CA ARG A 74 -3.16 18.04 27.10
C ARG A 74 -2.07 17.31 26.32
N HIS A 75 -0.80 17.59 26.60
CA HIS A 75 0.32 16.92 25.95
C HIS A 75 0.32 15.42 26.23
N GLU A 76 0.11 15.02 27.48
CA GLU A 76 0.00 13.60 27.84
C GLU A 76 -1.18 12.90 27.18
N ALA A 77 -2.34 13.58 27.10
CA ALA A 77 -3.50 13.05 26.40
C ALA A 77 -3.20 12.82 24.91
N ALA A 78 -2.62 13.81 24.22
CA ALA A 78 -2.21 13.69 22.82
C ALA A 78 -1.17 12.58 22.62
N ARG A 79 -0.21 12.43 23.55
CA ARG A 79 0.80 11.37 23.49
C ARG A 79 0.17 9.98 23.64
N ARG A 80 -0.81 9.82 24.53
CA ARG A 80 -1.57 8.58 24.71
C ARG A 80 -2.40 8.24 23.47
N GLU A 81 -3.03 9.24 22.86
CA GLU A 81 -3.79 9.06 21.62
C GLU A 81 -2.89 8.66 20.45
N SER A 82 -1.76 9.35 20.26
CA SER A 82 -0.78 9.01 19.23
C SER A 82 -0.21 7.60 19.42
N ALA A 83 0.09 7.19 20.66
CA ALA A 83 0.53 5.83 20.94
C ALA A 83 -0.53 4.78 20.58
N ARG A 84 -1.79 5.01 20.93
CA ARG A 84 -2.90 4.11 20.55
C ARG A 84 -3.07 4.01 19.03
N ALA A 85 -3.01 5.13 18.33
CA ALA A 85 -3.08 5.16 16.88
C ALA A 85 -1.90 4.39 16.25
N GLY A 86 -0.69 4.57 16.79
CA GLY A 86 0.49 3.81 16.39
C GLY A 86 0.36 2.31 16.61
N ASP A 87 -0.19 1.90 17.75
CA ASP A 87 -0.42 0.48 18.07
C ASP A 87 -1.45 -0.17 17.15
N GLN A 88 -2.55 0.54 16.84
CA GLN A 88 -3.57 0.09 15.90
C GLN A 88 -3.03 -0.03 14.47
N ALA A 89 -2.21 0.93 14.03
CA ALA A 89 -1.64 0.94 12.68
C ALA A 89 -0.44 0.00 12.51
N ARG A 90 0.17 -0.46 13.61
CA ARG A 90 1.44 -1.23 13.59
C ARG A 90 1.39 -2.45 12.68
N ALA A 91 0.30 -3.22 12.72
CA ALA A 91 0.17 -4.41 11.89
C ALA A 91 0.07 -4.07 10.39
N ALA A 92 -0.70 -3.03 10.05
CA ALA A 92 -0.85 -2.57 8.67
C ALA A 92 0.46 -2.00 8.11
N ILE A 93 1.19 -1.21 8.90
CA ILE A 93 2.51 -0.68 8.53
C ILE A 93 3.49 -1.84 8.27
N ARG A 94 3.60 -2.80 9.19
CA ARG A 94 4.49 -3.95 9.01
C ARG A 94 4.12 -4.79 7.79
N MET A 95 2.83 -5.03 7.56
CA MET A 95 2.40 -5.73 6.34
C MET A 95 2.79 -4.95 5.08
N ALA A 96 2.61 -3.62 5.08
CA ALA A 96 3.01 -2.78 3.96
C ALA A 96 4.54 -2.79 3.73
N GLU A 97 5.34 -2.76 4.79
CA GLU A 97 6.81 -2.86 4.71
C GLU A 97 7.26 -4.19 4.10
N VAL A 98 6.67 -5.30 4.53
CA VAL A 98 6.92 -6.64 3.95
C VAL A 98 6.48 -6.68 2.49
N ALA A 99 5.26 -6.22 2.18
CA ALA A 99 4.73 -6.28 0.82
C ALA A 99 5.55 -5.44 -0.17
N ASN A 100 6.11 -4.32 0.28
CA ASN A 100 6.86 -3.39 -0.55
C ASN A 100 8.38 -3.61 -0.51
N ALA A 101 8.86 -4.72 0.09
CA ALA A 101 10.28 -5.03 0.19
C ALA A 101 11.13 -3.95 0.88
N ILE A 102 10.56 -3.30 1.90
CA ILE A 102 11.25 -2.26 2.68
C ILE A 102 12.09 -2.88 3.80
N THR A 103 11.73 -4.09 4.23
CA THR A 103 12.38 -4.82 5.32
C THR A 103 13.80 -5.25 4.95
N PRO A 104 14.80 -5.05 5.83
CA PRO A 104 16.19 -5.43 5.58
C PRO A 104 16.39 -6.95 5.42
N GLU A 105 15.47 -7.77 5.93
CA GLU A 105 15.46 -9.22 5.76
C GLU A 105 15.22 -9.64 4.28
N ASN A 106 14.66 -8.76 3.46
CA ASN A 106 14.43 -9.02 2.04
C ASN A 106 15.70 -8.76 1.23
N THR A 107 16.62 -9.72 1.26
CA THR A 107 17.92 -9.65 0.55
C THR A 107 17.80 -9.54 -0.97
N ARG A 108 16.65 -9.95 -1.54
CA ARG A 108 16.40 -9.89 -2.98
C ARG A 108 15.77 -8.56 -3.44
N GLY A 109 15.21 -7.77 -2.51
CA GLY A 109 14.49 -6.53 -2.82
C GLY A 109 13.22 -6.75 -3.65
N THR A 110 12.62 -7.94 -3.57
CA THR A 110 11.46 -8.33 -4.39
C THR A 110 10.16 -8.04 -3.62
N THR A 111 9.26 -7.25 -4.19
CA THR A 111 7.94 -6.98 -3.59
C THR A 111 7.08 -8.24 -3.57
N LEU A 112 6.08 -8.29 -2.70
CA LEU A 112 5.15 -9.43 -2.63
C LEU A 112 4.45 -9.67 -3.97
N GLY A 113 4.04 -8.59 -4.65
CA GLY A 113 3.42 -8.69 -5.98
C GLY A 113 4.36 -9.34 -7.00
N THR A 114 5.62 -8.92 -7.06
CA THR A 114 6.61 -9.54 -7.94
C THR A 114 6.90 -10.98 -7.54
N TYR A 115 6.99 -11.28 -6.24
CA TYR A 115 7.18 -12.65 -5.75
C TYR A 115 6.05 -13.58 -6.21
N VAL A 116 4.79 -13.15 -6.07
CA VAL A 116 3.63 -13.92 -6.54
C VAL A 116 3.70 -14.10 -8.06
N LEU A 117 4.00 -13.04 -8.82
CA LEU A 117 4.15 -13.13 -10.27
C LEU A 117 5.23 -14.12 -10.70
N LEU A 118 6.38 -14.14 -10.03
CA LEU A 118 7.46 -15.09 -10.29
C LEU A 118 7.00 -16.54 -10.06
N ARG A 119 6.34 -16.81 -8.93
CA ARG A 119 5.80 -18.14 -8.63
C ARG A 119 4.77 -18.57 -9.67
N ARG A 120 3.88 -17.66 -10.09
CA ARG A 120 2.90 -17.98 -11.15
C ARG A 120 3.54 -18.19 -12.51
N PHE A 121 4.60 -17.45 -12.80
CA PHE A 121 5.34 -17.63 -14.04
C PHE A 121 6.04 -18.99 -14.09
N GLU A 122 6.60 -19.45 -12.97
CA GLU A 122 7.13 -20.82 -12.86
C GLU A 122 6.06 -21.88 -13.15
N ASP A 123 4.84 -21.73 -12.60
CA ASP A 123 3.72 -22.65 -12.88
C ASP A 123 3.41 -22.70 -14.39
N VAL A 124 3.39 -21.53 -15.05
CA VAL A 124 3.15 -21.39 -16.49
C VAL A 124 4.26 -22.05 -17.31
N VAL A 125 5.53 -21.85 -16.92
CA VAL A 125 6.69 -22.46 -17.58
C VAL A 125 6.65 -23.99 -17.45
N GLN A 126 6.30 -24.52 -16.27
CA GLN A 126 6.12 -25.96 -16.08
C GLN A 126 5.01 -26.53 -16.97
N ALA A 127 3.85 -25.87 -17.02
CA ALA A 127 2.74 -26.28 -17.88
C ALA A 127 3.11 -26.19 -19.38
N ALA A 128 3.91 -25.19 -19.77
CA ALA A 128 4.42 -25.04 -21.12
C ALA A 128 5.40 -26.17 -21.49
N ASN A 129 6.33 -26.50 -20.57
CA ASN A 129 7.34 -27.54 -20.79
C ASN A 129 6.75 -28.93 -21.04
N ALA A 130 5.57 -29.23 -20.50
CA ALA A 130 4.87 -30.48 -20.81
C ALA A 130 4.60 -30.62 -22.33
N ARG A 131 4.23 -29.53 -23.00
CA ARG A 131 3.95 -29.51 -24.45
C ARG A 131 5.20 -29.27 -25.27
N LEU A 132 6.07 -28.38 -24.82
CA LEU A 132 7.33 -28.09 -25.49
C LEU A 132 8.17 -29.36 -25.66
N ARG A 133 8.19 -30.23 -24.65
CA ARG A 133 8.88 -31.52 -24.71
C ARG A 133 8.34 -32.43 -25.81
N ILE A 134 7.04 -32.40 -26.09
CA ILE A 134 6.42 -33.17 -27.18
C ILE A 134 6.74 -32.51 -28.53
N MET A 135 6.50 -31.20 -28.66
CA MET A 135 6.69 -30.44 -29.90
C MET A 135 8.15 -30.36 -30.35
N SER A 136 9.10 -30.35 -29.41
CA SER A 136 10.54 -30.31 -29.70
C SER A 136 11.21 -31.68 -29.69
N SER A 137 10.43 -32.77 -29.62
CA SER A 137 10.97 -34.14 -29.50
C SER A 137 11.97 -34.29 -28.34
N GLY A 138 11.71 -33.60 -27.23
CA GLY A 138 12.51 -33.62 -26.01
C GLY A 138 13.76 -32.74 -26.05
N ARG A 139 13.97 -31.95 -27.10
CA ARG A 139 15.18 -31.13 -27.26
C ARG A 139 15.22 -29.92 -26.33
N TYR A 140 14.08 -29.26 -26.12
CA TYR A 140 14.04 -27.97 -25.44
C TYR A 140 13.24 -27.99 -24.14
N GLU A 141 13.76 -27.30 -23.13
CA GLU A 141 13.11 -27.01 -21.86
C GLU A 141 13.28 -25.52 -21.50
N LEU A 142 12.20 -24.86 -21.14
CA LEU A 142 12.20 -23.47 -20.68
C LEU A 142 12.58 -23.43 -19.19
N GLU A 143 13.55 -22.59 -18.85
CA GLU A 143 14.00 -22.34 -17.48
C GLU A 143 13.71 -20.86 -17.14
N VAL A 144 13.20 -20.58 -15.94
CA VAL A 144 13.06 -19.20 -15.45
C VAL A 144 14.45 -18.72 -15.02
N SER A 145 14.88 -17.59 -15.57
CA SER A 145 16.15 -16.98 -15.21
C SER A 145 15.99 -16.02 -14.03
N GLU A 146 16.86 -16.18 -13.04
CA GLU A 146 17.00 -15.24 -11.93
C GLU A 146 17.81 -13.99 -12.32
N GLU A 147 18.43 -13.98 -13.51
CA GLU A 147 19.21 -12.85 -13.99
C GLU A 147 18.29 -11.67 -14.32
N ARG A 148 18.62 -10.52 -13.73
CA ARG A 148 17.97 -9.26 -14.06
C ARG A 148 18.43 -8.87 -15.45
N GLU A 149 17.55 -8.90 -16.45
CA GLU A 149 17.83 -8.35 -17.77
C GLU A 149 18.42 -6.93 -17.63
N ALA A 150 19.70 -6.77 -17.99
CA ALA A 150 20.43 -5.53 -17.80
C ALA A 150 19.97 -4.40 -18.73
N THR A 151 19.20 -4.74 -19.78
CA THR A 151 18.90 -3.89 -20.94
C THR A 151 17.58 -3.13 -20.83
N SER A 152 16.68 -3.49 -19.91
CA SER A 152 15.41 -2.78 -19.74
C SER A 152 15.45 -1.83 -18.53
N ARG A 153 15.06 -0.57 -18.75
CA ARG A 153 14.83 0.41 -17.68
C ARG A 153 13.78 -0.05 -16.64
N SER A 154 13.08 -1.15 -16.91
CA SER A 154 12.19 -1.85 -15.97
C SER A 154 12.95 -2.92 -15.16
N ARG A 155 13.69 -2.46 -14.15
CA ARG A 155 14.58 -3.25 -13.27
C ARG A 155 13.90 -4.30 -12.36
N LYS A 156 12.70 -4.84 -12.66
CA LYS A 156 11.85 -5.41 -11.60
C LYS A 156 11.09 -6.71 -11.84
N THR A 157 11.12 -7.35 -13.00
CA THR A 157 10.14 -8.42 -13.24
C THR A 157 10.65 -9.83 -12.96
N GLY A 158 11.94 -10.15 -13.18
CA GLY A 158 12.46 -11.51 -12.97
C GLY A 158 11.72 -12.58 -13.81
N LEU A 159 10.99 -12.14 -14.83
CA LEU A 159 10.26 -13.00 -15.77
C LEU A 159 11.13 -13.37 -16.98
N ALA A 160 12.45 -13.34 -16.80
CA ALA A 160 13.39 -13.69 -17.86
C ALA A 160 13.32 -15.20 -18.10
N LEU A 161 13.42 -15.60 -19.37
CA LEU A 161 13.44 -17.00 -19.76
C LEU A 161 14.81 -17.36 -20.34
N GLN A 162 15.23 -18.56 -20.04
CA GLN A 162 16.35 -19.25 -20.65
C GLN A 162 15.86 -20.56 -21.24
N ILE A 163 16.59 -21.09 -22.21
CA ILE A 163 16.29 -22.37 -22.83
C ILE A 163 17.44 -23.32 -22.57
N ARG A 164 17.11 -24.48 -22.01
CA ARG A 164 17.96 -25.65 -22.01
C ARG A 164 17.81 -26.40 -23.33
N ASP A 165 18.88 -26.49 -24.10
CA ASP A 165 18.96 -27.38 -25.26
C ASP A 165 19.66 -28.67 -24.82
N HIS A 166 18.89 -29.75 -24.70
CA HIS A 166 19.37 -31.06 -24.25
C HIS A 166 20.25 -31.78 -25.28
N VAL A 167 20.21 -31.38 -26.55
CA VAL A 167 21.03 -32.01 -27.60
C VAL A 167 22.47 -31.53 -27.53
N VAL A 168 22.68 -30.22 -27.30
CA VAL A 168 24.02 -29.63 -27.17
C VAL A 168 24.46 -29.44 -25.71
N ASP A 169 23.58 -29.75 -24.76
CA ASP A 169 23.73 -29.58 -23.32
C ASP A 169 24.16 -28.16 -22.92
N ARG A 170 23.43 -27.16 -23.42
CA ARG A 170 23.71 -25.75 -23.15
C ARG A 170 22.46 -24.95 -22.85
N VAL A 171 22.66 -23.91 -22.04
CA VAL A 171 21.67 -22.85 -21.84
C VAL A 171 21.85 -21.78 -22.92
N ARG A 172 20.74 -21.36 -23.52
CA ARG A 172 20.70 -20.38 -24.59
C ARG A 172 19.65 -19.31 -24.29
N GLU A 173 19.84 -18.12 -24.84
CA GLU A 173 18.82 -17.08 -24.80
C GLU A 173 17.70 -17.38 -25.82
N PRO A 174 16.43 -17.01 -25.51
CA PRO A 174 15.30 -17.12 -26.43
C PRO A 174 15.51 -16.46 -27.78
N ALA A 175 16.30 -15.38 -27.83
CA ALA A 175 16.65 -14.70 -29.07
C ALA A 175 17.45 -15.58 -30.07
N SER A 176 18.00 -16.71 -29.62
CA SER A 176 18.79 -17.60 -30.46
C SER A 176 17.98 -18.68 -31.20
N PHE A 177 16.67 -18.77 -30.96
CA PHE A 177 15.78 -19.69 -31.67
C PHE A 177 15.59 -19.29 -33.14
N SER A 178 15.42 -20.29 -34.01
CA SER A 178 14.95 -20.07 -35.37
C SER A 178 13.48 -19.61 -35.37
N GLY A 179 12.97 -19.19 -36.54
CA GLY A 179 11.57 -18.78 -36.68
C GLY A 179 10.57 -19.88 -36.30
N GLY A 180 10.83 -21.14 -36.68
CA GLY A 180 10.00 -22.28 -36.30
C GLY A 180 10.12 -22.63 -34.81
N GLU A 181 11.33 -22.52 -34.26
CA GLU A 181 11.59 -22.80 -32.84
C GLU A 181 10.90 -21.80 -31.92
N THR A 182 10.93 -20.53 -32.30
CA THR A 182 10.22 -19.46 -31.61
C THR A 182 8.71 -19.68 -31.63
N PHE A 183 8.17 -20.20 -32.74
CA PHE A 183 6.74 -20.42 -32.89
C PHE A 183 6.22 -21.49 -31.94
N TYR A 184 6.75 -22.73 -31.98
CA TYR A 184 6.21 -23.79 -31.10
C TYR A 184 6.52 -23.52 -29.62
N ALA A 185 7.62 -22.80 -29.30
CA ALA A 185 7.91 -22.40 -27.94
C ALA A 185 6.90 -21.36 -27.42
N SER A 186 6.56 -20.38 -28.25
CA SER A 186 5.53 -19.38 -27.93
C SER A 186 4.15 -20.02 -27.81
N LEU A 187 3.83 -20.97 -28.69
CA LEU A 187 2.59 -21.75 -28.63
C LEU A 187 2.52 -22.57 -27.33
N ALA A 188 3.59 -23.29 -26.98
CA ALA A 188 3.66 -24.05 -25.73
C ALA A 188 3.45 -23.14 -24.50
N LEU A 189 4.04 -21.95 -24.50
CA LEU A 189 3.88 -20.96 -23.43
C LEU A 189 2.44 -20.42 -23.35
N ALA A 190 1.83 -20.08 -24.48
CA ALA A 190 0.45 -19.60 -24.54
C ALA A 190 -0.54 -20.66 -24.04
N LEU A 191 -0.30 -21.93 -24.40
CA LEU A 191 -1.09 -23.06 -23.94
C LEU A 191 -0.88 -23.33 -22.44
N GLY A 192 0.36 -23.30 -21.97
CA GLY A 192 0.68 -23.44 -20.54
C GLY A 192 0.04 -22.34 -19.69
N LEU A 193 0.04 -21.09 -20.18
CA LEU A 193 -0.63 -19.99 -19.51
C LEU A 193 -2.13 -20.22 -19.40
N ALA A 194 -2.76 -20.68 -20.48
CA ALA A 194 -4.18 -20.94 -20.49
C ALA A 194 -4.58 -22.06 -19.50
N ASP A 195 -3.76 -23.11 -19.38
CA ASP A 195 -3.99 -24.20 -18.41
C ASP A 195 -3.93 -23.69 -16.97
N VAL A 196 -2.91 -22.89 -16.63
CA VAL A 196 -2.76 -22.32 -15.28
C VAL A 196 -3.93 -21.40 -14.95
N VAL A 197 -4.35 -20.53 -15.87
CA VAL A 197 -5.48 -19.64 -15.65
C VAL A 197 -6.79 -20.42 -15.49
N GLN A 198 -6.99 -21.49 -16.27
CA GLN A 198 -8.18 -22.34 -16.16
C GLN A 198 -8.25 -23.08 -14.82
N ALA A 199 -7.11 -23.58 -14.32
CA ALA A 199 -7.03 -24.24 -13.02
C ALA A 199 -7.38 -23.30 -11.87
N GLU A 200 -6.95 -22.03 -11.93
CA GLU A 200 -7.21 -21.02 -10.91
C GLU A 200 -8.65 -20.47 -10.96
N ALA A 201 -9.25 -20.38 -12.15
CA ALA A 201 -10.63 -19.89 -12.33
C ALA A 201 -11.72 -20.89 -11.89
N GLY A 202 -11.37 -21.92 -11.09
CA GLY A 202 -12.29 -22.94 -10.65
C GLY A 202 -12.79 -23.86 -11.77
N GLY A 203 -12.01 -23.99 -12.85
CA GLY A 203 -12.37 -24.83 -14.00
C GLY A 203 -13.35 -24.20 -14.99
N LEU A 204 -13.67 -22.91 -14.87
CA LEU A 204 -14.32 -22.16 -15.94
C LEU A 204 -13.44 -22.24 -17.20
N GLN A 205 -13.88 -22.99 -18.20
CA GLN A 205 -13.17 -23.16 -19.46
C GLN A 205 -12.95 -21.79 -20.11
N LEU A 206 -11.69 -21.39 -20.25
CA LEU A 206 -11.34 -20.34 -21.19
C LEU A 206 -11.62 -20.89 -22.60
N GLY A 207 -12.73 -20.41 -23.14
CA GLY A 207 -13.18 -20.68 -24.50
C GLY A 207 -12.19 -20.17 -25.54
N THR A 208 -12.33 -20.74 -26.74
CA THR A 208 -11.72 -20.38 -28.02
C THR A 208 -10.28 -19.83 -28.00
N LEU A 209 -9.31 -20.64 -28.46
CA LEU A 209 -7.95 -20.21 -28.79
C LEU A 209 -7.84 -19.90 -30.27
N PHE A 210 -7.30 -18.74 -30.65
CA PHE A 210 -6.88 -18.48 -32.03
C PHE A 210 -5.35 -18.52 -32.14
N VAL A 211 -4.86 -19.25 -33.14
CA VAL A 211 -3.44 -19.30 -33.50
C VAL A 211 -3.30 -18.75 -34.92
N ASP A 212 -2.51 -17.68 -35.06
CA ASP A 212 -2.36 -16.95 -36.32
C ASP A 212 -0.94 -17.08 -36.87
N GLU A 213 -0.85 -17.68 -38.05
CA GLU A 213 0.37 -17.90 -38.84
C GLU A 213 1.52 -18.59 -38.06
N GLY A 214 2.67 -18.83 -38.72
CA GLY A 214 3.85 -19.44 -38.08
C GLY A 214 3.97 -20.96 -38.23
N PHE A 215 2.96 -21.63 -38.78
CA PHE A 215 3.06 -23.05 -39.15
C PHE A 215 3.98 -23.30 -40.36
N GLY A 216 4.15 -22.30 -41.24
CA GLY A 216 4.93 -22.44 -42.48
C GLY A 216 6.45 -22.44 -42.27
N THR A 217 6.92 -22.12 -41.05
CA THR A 217 8.33 -22.19 -40.67
C THR A 217 8.68 -23.49 -39.95
N LEU A 218 7.70 -24.37 -39.73
CA LEU A 218 7.89 -25.67 -39.10
C LEU A 218 8.26 -26.72 -40.14
N ASP A 219 9.15 -27.64 -39.76
CA ASP A 219 9.34 -28.87 -40.51
C ASP A 219 8.11 -29.80 -40.36
N PRO A 220 7.93 -30.77 -41.27
CA PRO A 220 6.76 -31.66 -41.26
C PRO A 220 6.57 -32.44 -39.96
N GLU A 221 7.64 -32.88 -39.30
CA GLU A 221 7.56 -33.67 -38.06
C GLU A 221 7.10 -32.79 -36.89
N THR A 222 7.63 -31.57 -36.79
CA THR A 222 7.19 -30.59 -35.79
C THR A 222 5.74 -30.17 -36.03
N LEU A 223 5.34 -29.97 -37.30
CA LEU A 223 3.95 -29.66 -37.66
C LEU A 223 2.99 -30.78 -37.23
N ASP A 224 3.36 -32.05 -37.41
CA ASP A 224 2.60 -33.21 -36.91
C ASP A 224 2.40 -33.14 -35.40
N ALA A 225 3.47 -32.92 -34.65
CA ALA A 225 3.42 -32.86 -33.19
C ALA A 225 2.53 -31.70 -32.71
N VAL A 226 2.65 -30.51 -33.33
CA VAL A 226 1.82 -29.35 -33.00
C VAL A 226 0.34 -29.61 -33.30
N MET A 227 0.02 -30.15 -34.48
CA MET A 227 -1.37 -30.44 -34.86
C MET A 227 -2.02 -31.49 -33.96
N SER A 228 -1.26 -32.50 -33.53
CA SER A 228 -1.71 -33.50 -32.56
C SER A 228 -2.09 -32.86 -31.22
N GLU A 229 -1.25 -31.95 -30.70
CA GLU A 229 -1.50 -31.28 -29.43
C GLU A 229 -2.69 -30.30 -29.50
N LEU A 230 -2.85 -29.57 -30.62
CA LEU A 230 -4.04 -28.74 -30.84
C LEU A 230 -5.33 -29.58 -30.95
N GLY A 231 -5.26 -30.77 -31.57
CA GLY A 231 -6.36 -31.72 -31.62
C GLY A 231 -6.75 -32.27 -30.23
N ARG A 232 -5.75 -32.52 -29.37
CA ARG A 232 -5.97 -32.94 -27.98
C ARG A 232 -6.70 -31.86 -27.16
N LEU A 233 -6.33 -30.60 -27.35
CA LEU A 233 -7.01 -29.46 -26.74
C LEU A 233 -8.46 -29.31 -27.22
N SER A 234 -8.67 -29.46 -28.53
CA SER A 234 -10.01 -29.49 -29.14
C SER A 234 -10.90 -30.56 -28.51
N SER A 235 -10.35 -31.76 -28.35
CA SER A 235 -11.03 -32.90 -27.70
C SER A 235 -11.36 -32.66 -26.23
N GLY A 236 -10.61 -31.77 -25.56
CA GLY A 236 -10.87 -31.33 -24.18
C GLY A 236 -11.99 -30.29 -24.05
N GLY A 237 -12.75 -30.03 -25.11
CA GLY A 237 -13.87 -29.09 -25.13
C GLY A 237 -13.46 -27.64 -25.40
N ARG A 238 -12.21 -27.39 -25.84
CA ARG A 238 -11.72 -26.06 -26.16
C ARG A 238 -11.80 -25.81 -27.67
N THR A 239 -12.54 -24.80 -28.11
CA THR A 239 -12.50 -24.42 -29.53
C THR A 239 -11.09 -23.91 -29.90
N VAL A 240 -10.52 -24.40 -31.00
CA VAL A 240 -9.22 -23.93 -31.51
C VAL A 240 -9.41 -23.46 -32.95
N GLY A 241 -9.22 -22.17 -33.20
CA GLY A 241 -9.18 -21.57 -34.52
C GLY A 241 -7.74 -21.42 -35.00
N ILE A 242 -7.45 -21.85 -36.22
CA ILE A 242 -6.13 -21.75 -36.83
C ILE A 242 -6.24 -20.90 -38.09
N VAL A 243 -5.39 -19.88 -38.21
CA VAL A 243 -5.23 -19.07 -39.42
C VAL A 243 -3.87 -19.41 -40.02
N SER A 244 -3.87 -19.96 -41.23
CA SER A 244 -2.64 -20.35 -41.91
C SER A 244 -2.82 -20.39 -43.42
N HIS A 245 -1.74 -20.05 -44.13
CA HIS A 245 -1.62 -20.22 -45.59
C HIS A 245 -0.99 -21.57 -45.99
N VAL A 246 -0.62 -22.43 -45.04
CA VAL A 246 0.11 -23.68 -45.30
C VAL A 246 -0.84 -24.75 -45.86
N GLU A 247 -0.44 -25.35 -46.98
CA GLU A 247 -1.28 -26.28 -47.74
C GLU A 247 -1.51 -27.59 -46.98
N GLU A 248 -0.50 -28.03 -46.22
CA GLU A 248 -0.53 -29.22 -45.38
C GLU A 248 -1.60 -29.13 -44.28
N LEU A 249 -1.93 -27.94 -43.78
CA LEU A 249 -3.03 -27.76 -42.81
C LEU A 249 -4.41 -27.99 -43.44
N LYS A 250 -4.59 -27.67 -44.73
CA LYS A 250 -5.88 -27.86 -45.43
C LYS A 250 -6.31 -29.31 -45.49
N GLN A 251 -5.35 -30.24 -45.48
CA GLN A 251 -5.62 -31.68 -45.52
C GLN A 251 -5.98 -32.26 -44.15
N ARG A 252 -5.59 -31.57 -43.06
CA ARG A 252 -5.72 -32.07 -41.68
C ARG A 252 -6.95 -31.54 -40.97
N VAL A 253 -7.36 -30.31 -41.30
CA VAL A 253 -8.53 -29.66 -40.68
C VAL A 253 -9.70 -29.71 -41.66
N ALA A 254 -10.67 -30.57 -41.36
CA ALA A 254 -11.85 -30.77 -42.22
C ALA A 254 -12.76 -29.53 -42.26
N ASP A 255 -13.01 -28.95 -41.08
CA ASP A 255 -13.83 -27.76 -40.88
C ASP A 255 -12.98 -26.50 -41.09
N ARG A 256 -13.18 -25.81 -42.21
CA ARG A 256 -12.38 -24.66 -42.59
C ARG A 256 -13.20 -23.56 -43.23
N ILE A 257 -12.66 -22.36 -43.09
CA ILE A 257 -13.11 -21.15 -43.75
C ILE A 257 -12.02 -20.78 -44.76
N GLU A 258 -12.29 -20.96 -46.04
CA GLU A 258 -11.36 -20.63 -47.12
C GLU A 258 -11.60 -19.20 -47.60
N VAL A 259 -10.55 -18.38 -47.57
CA VAL A 259 -10.56 -17.00 -48.05
C VAL A 259 -9.80 -16.89 -49.37
N ARG A 260 -10.49 -16.51 -50.45
CA ARG A 260 -9.89 -16.31 -51.79
C ARG A 260 -9.95 -14.85 -52.19
N ARG A 261 -8.81 -14.28 -52.61
CA ARG A 261 -8.73 -12.92 -53.17
C ARG A 261 -9.22 -12.92 -54.62
N ARG A 262 -10.13 -12.01 -54.97
CA ARG A 262 -10.60 -11.78 -56.34
C ARG A 262 -9.68 -10.79 -57.07
N ALA A 263 -9.73 -10.82 -58.39
CA ALA A 263 -8.95 -9.92 -59.25
C ALA A 263 -9.33 -8.43 -59.09
N ASP A 264 -10.53 -8.13 -58.60
CA ASP A 264 -11.02 -6.77 -58.32
C ASP A 264 -10.53 -6.21 -56.96
N GLY A 265 -9.69 -6.97 -56.24
CA GLY A 265 -9.18 -6.61 -54.92
C GLY A 265 -10.09 -7.00 -53.75
N SER A 266 -11.33 -7.45 -54.01
CA SER A 266 -12.22 -7.99 -52.98
C SER A 266 -11.83 -9.42 -52.57
N SER A 267 -12.45 -9.95 -51.51
CA SER A 267 -12.23 -11.35 -51.08
C SER A 267 -13.55 -12.10 -50.98
N THR A 268 -13.49 -13.43 -51.13
CA THR A 268 -14.61 -14.36 -51.04
C THR A 268 -14.34 -15.34 -49.93
N LEU A 269 -15.36 -15.69 -49.16
CA LEU A 269 -15.29 -16.69 -48.12
C LEU A 269 -16.13 -17.90 -48.51
N THR A 270 -15.57 -19.09 -48.41
CA THR A 270 -16.29 -20.37 -48.55
C THR A 270 -16.04 -21.22 -47.32
N SER A 271 -17.10 -21.67 -46.65
CA SER A 271 -17.02 -22.56 -45.49
C SER A 271 -17.22 -24.01 -45.91
N THR A 272 -16.44 -24.93 -45.34
CA THR A 272 -16.75 -26.38 -45.41
C THR A 272 -17.59 -26.86 -44.23
N VAL A 273 -17.76 -26.02 -43.21
CA VAL A 273 -18.61 -26.30 -42.05
C VAL A 273 -20.06 -26.27 -42.53
N ALA A 274 -20.78 -27.39 -42.35
CA ALA A 274 -22.20 -27.44 -42.62
C ALA A 274 -22.94 -26.44 -41.73
N ASP A 275 -23.88 -25.68 -42.31
CA ASP A 275 -24.72 -24.77 -41.53
C ASP A 275 -25.45 -25.58 -40.45
N PRO A 276 -25.34 -25.21 -39.16
CA PRO A 276 -26.11 -25.89 -38.13
C PRO A 276 -27.60 -25.60 -38.39
N ALA A 277 -28.37 -26.66 -38.62
CA ALA A 277 -29.82 -26.62 -38.81
C ALA A 277 -30.55 -26.06 -37.57
#